data_AF-A0A369ANG6-F1
#
_entry.id   AF-A0A369ANG6-F1
#
_cell.length_a   1.000
_cell.length_b   1.000
_cell.length_c   1.000
_cell.angle_alpha   90.00
_cell.angle_beta   90.00
_cell.angle_gamma   90.00
#
_symmetry.space_group_name_H-M   'P 1'
#
loop_
_entity.id
_entity.type
_entity.pdbx_description
1 polymer ?
#
loop_
_entity_poly.entity_id
_entity_poly.type
_entity_poly.pdbx_seq_one_letter_code
_entity_poly.pdbx_strand_id
1 'polypeptide(L)'
;MDLERFLTAQAPVMTQVMAELQAGHKQSHWMWFVFPQLKALGHSATAKFYGLEDLAEALAYLAHPVLGARLLEPVQSLFMGYVAPQRQWMQGAHRKPH
;
A
#
# COMPACT_ATOMS: atom_id res chain seq x y z
N MET A 1 -21.20 -1.07 9.16
CA MET A 1 -20.08 -1.09 8.20
C MET A 1 -19.61 -2.52 8.04
N ASP A 2 -19.47 -2.99 6.80
CA ASP A 2 -18.83 -4.26 6.50
C ASP A 2 -17.38 -4.02 6.06
N LEU A 3 -16.42 -4.15 6.97
CA LEU A 3 -14.99 -4.00 6.65
C LEU A 3 -14.32 -5.33 6.27
N GLU A 4 -15.07 -6.44 6.29
CA GLU A 4 -14.54 -7.79 6.05
C GLU A 4 -13.99 -7.92 4.62
N ARG A 5 -14.61 -7.22 3.66
CA ARG A 5 -14.13 -7.13 2.27
C ARG A 5 -12.65 -6.74 2.18
N PHE A 6 -12.18 -5.85 3.04
CA PHE A 6 -10.77 -5.44 3.06
C PHE A 6 -9.88 -6.49 3.70
N LEU A 7 -10.31 -7.07 4.83
CA LEU A 7 -9.54 -8.09 5.54
C LEU A 7 -9.26 -9.30 4.63
N THR A 8 -10.31 -9.78 3.96
CA THR A 8 -10.26 -10.91 3.04
C THR A 8 -9.36 -10.63 1.84
N ALA A 9 -9.47 -9.43 1.25
CA ALA A 9 -8.64 -9.05 0.10
C ALA A 9 -7.15 -8.85 0.47
N GLN A 10 -6.86 -8.32 1.66
CA GLN A 10 -5.50 -8.04 2.11
C GLN A 10 -4.76 -9.29 2.60
N ALA A 11 -5.47 -10.21 3.27
CA ALA A 11 -4.86 -11.35 3.96
C ALA A 11 -3.81 -12.13 3.12
N PRO A 12 -4.05 -12.46 1.84
CA PRO A 12 -3.09 -13.22 1.05
C PRO A 12 -1.93 -12.38 0.47
N VAL A 13 -2.01 -11.04 0.48
CA VAL A 13 -1.09 -10.19 -0.29
C VAL A 13 -0.26 -9.21 0.53
N MET A 14 -0.47 -9.07 1.84
CA MET A 14 0.28 -8.07 2.64
C MET A 14 1.80 -8.24 2.56
N THR A 15 2.31 -9.48 2.55
CA THR A 15 3.75 -9.75 2.37
C THR A 15 4.26 -9.23 1.03
N GLN A 16 3.48 -9.43 -0.05
CA GLN A 16 3.82 -8.97 -1.38
C GLN A 16 3.76 -7.45 -1.50
N VAL A 17 2.73 -6.82 -0.90
CA VAL A 17 2.59 -5.36 -0.83
C VAL A 17 3.85 -4.74 -0.23
N MET A 18 4.32 -5.24 0.92
CA MET A 18 5.51 -4.71 1.57
C MET A 18 6.78 -4.89 0.73
N ALA A 19 6.94 -6.06 0.09
CA ALA A 19 8.08 -6.31 -0.79
C ALA A 19 8.10 -5.35 -2.00
N GLU A 20 6.95 -5.13 -2.65
CA GLU A 20 6.84 -4.21 -3.79
C GLU A 20 7.10 -2.75 -3.38
N LEU A 21 6.63 -2.34 -2.20
CA LEU A 21 6.87 -0.99 -1.67
C LEU A 21 8.34 -0.77 -1.31
N GLN A 22 8.98 -1.75 -0.65
CA GLN A 22 10.42 -1.68 -0.31
C GLN A 22 11.30 -1.67 -1.56
N ALA A 23 10.89 -2.37 -2.62
CA ALA A 23 11.55 -2.31 -3.93
C ALA A 23 11.29 -0.99 -4.68
N GLY A 24 10.34 -0.17 -4.22
CA GLY A 24 9.94 1.08 -4.88
C GLY A 24 9.19 0.88 -6.19
N HIS A 25 8.68 -0.32 -6.46
CA HIS A 25 8.05 -0.66 -7.72
C HIS A 25 6.83 -1.58 -7.52
N LYS A 26 5.64 -1.00 -7.59
CA LYS A 26 4.37 -1.72 -7.54
C LYS A 26 4.13 -2.48 -8.85
N GLN A 27 3.80 -3.76 -8.73
CA GLN A 27 3.57 -4.67 -9.85
C GLN A 27 2.19 -5.32 -9.81
N SER A 28 1.58 -5.45 -8.63
CA SER A 28 0.37 -6.28 -8.45
C SER A 28 -0.88 -5.49 -8.10
N HIS A 29 -2.03 -6.15 -8.17
CA HIS A 29 -3.35 -5.53 -8.09
C HIS A 29 -3.88 -5.41 -6.65
N TRP A 30 -3.30 -4.52 -5.85
CA TRP A 30 -3.69 -4.35 -4.43
C TRP A 30 -4.09 -2.93 -4.01
N MET A 31 -3.95 -1.93 -4.89
CA MET A 31 -4.15 -0.52 -4.52
C MET A 31 -5.53 -0.25 -3.90
N TRP A 32 -6.59 -0.76 -4.52
CA TRP A 32 -7.98 -0.44 -4.14
C TRP A 32 -8.33 -0.82 -2.71
N PHE A 33 -7.72 -1.87 -2.15
CA PHE A 33 -8.07 -2.41 -0.84
C PHE A 33 -6.94 -2.30 0.19
N VAL A 34 -5.74 -1.84 -0.19
CA VAL A 34 -4.68 -1.44 0.75
C VAL A 34 -4.73 0.06 1.01
N PHE A 35 -4.95 0.87 -0.04
CA PHE A 35 -5.11 2.32 0.02
C PHE A 35 -6.47 2.71 -0.58
N PRO A 36 -7.58 2.38 0.10
CA PRO A 36 -8.90 2.66 -0.43
C PRO A 36 -9.16 4.17 -0.50
N GLN A 37 -9.79 4.58 -1.60
CA GLN A 37 -10.28 5.94 -1.80
C GLN A 37 -11.79 6.01 -1.52
N LEU A 38 -12.36 7.22 -1.51
CA LEU A 38 -13.81 7.37 -1.46
C LEU A 38 -14.48 6.73 -2.68
N LYS A 39 -15.59 6.01 -2.47
CA LYS A 39 -16.37 5.35 -3.53
C LYS A 39 -16.78 6.34 -4.62
N ALA A 40 -17.11 7.57 -4.25
CA ALA A 40 -17.48 8.65 -5.17
C ALA A 40 -16.39 8.99 -6.22
N LEU A 41 -15.12 8.65 -5.94
CA LEU A 41 -13.99 8.89 -6.86
C LEU A 41 -13.75 7.72 -7.82
N GLY A 42 -14.39 6.57 -7.60
CA GLY A 42 -14.17 5.33 -8.32
C GLY A 42 -15.03 5.19 -9.58
N HIS A 43 -14.40 5.00 -10.73
CA HIS A 43 -15.09 4.75 -12.00
C HIS A 43 -15.23 3.25 -12.32
N SER A 44 -14.27 2.41 -11.90
CA SER A 44 -14.31 0.96 -12.13
C SER A 44 -15.14 0.23 -11.07
N ALA A 45 -15.64 -0.95 -11.42
CA ALA A 45 -16.38 -1.81 -10.49
C ALA A 45 -15.56 -2.13 -9.23
N THR A 46 -14.27 -2.44 -9.39
CA THR A 46 -13.35 -2.71 -8.29
C THR A 46 -13.12 -1.49 -7.39
N ALA A 47 -12.97 -0.30 -7.97
CA ALA A 47 -12.82 0.94 -7.22
C ALA A 47 -14.09 1.31 -6.45
N LYS A 48 -15.27 0.98 -6.99
CA LYS A 48 -16.55 1.16 -6.29
C LYS A 48 -16.74 0.13 -5.18
N PHE A 49 -16.35 -1.13 -5.41
CA PHE A 49 -16.48 -2.21 -4.43
C PHE A 49 -15.61 -1.99 -3.19
N TYR A 50 -14.34 -1.63 -3.38
CA TYR A 50 -13.41 -1.33 -2.28
C TYR A 50 -13.39 0.15 -1.88
N GLY A 51 -14.23 0.98 -2.49
CA GLY A 51 -14.35 2.39 -2.10
C GLY A 51 -14.93 2.51 -0.69
N LEU A 52 -14.42 3.49 0.07
CA LEU A 52 -15.01 3.92 1.34
C LEU A 52 -16.26 4.78 1.04
N GLU A 53 -17.37 4.48 1.68
CA GLU A 53 -18.65 5.15 1.45
C GLU A 53 -18.58 6.62 1.88
N ASP A 54 -18.06 6.88 3.08
CA ASP A 54 -18.05 8.19 3.70
C ASP A 54 -16.92 8.34 4.75
N LEU A 55 -16.92 9.49 5.44
CA LEU A 55 -15.99 9.77 6.52
C LEU A 55 -16.13 8.79 7.69
N ALA A 56 -17.34 8.34 8.01
CA ALA A 56 -17.56 7.42 9.11
C ALA A 56 -16.92 6.06 8.82
N GLU A 57 -17.04 5.55 7.59
CA GLU A 57 -16.37 4.30 7.18
C GLU A 57 -14.84 4.47 7.13
N ALA A 58 -14.34 5.63 6.69
CA ALA A 58 -12.91 5.92 6.70
C ALA A 58 -12.32 5.92 8.13
N LEU A 59 -13.03 6.54 9.08
CA LEU A 59 -12.63 6.53 10.49
C LEU A 59 -12.72 5.13 11.09
N ALA A 60 -13.75 4.35 10.75
CA ALA A 60 -13.88 2.96 11.18
C ALA A 60 -12.75 2.08 10.62
N TYR A 61 -12.37 2.27 9.34
CA TYR A 61 -11.25 1.58 8.71
C TYR A 61 -9.93 1.90 9.42
N LEU A 62 -9.67 3.18 9.73
CA LEU A 62 -8.47 3.62 10.44
C LEU A 62 -8.42 3.10 11.89
N ALA A 63 -9.55 3.12 12.60
CA ALA A 63 -9.65 2.67 13.98
C ALA A 63 -9.66 1.13 14.13
N HIS A 64 -9.87 0.39 13.04
CA HIS A 64 -9.91 -1.06 13.08
C HIS A 64 -8.53 -1.64 13.43
N PRO A 65 -8.42 -2.57 14.40
CA PRO A 65 -7.14 -3.02 14.96
C PRO A 65 -6.17 -3.63 13.93
N VAL A 66 -6.72 -4.28 12.90
CA VAL A 66 -5.92 -4.86 11.78
C VAL A 66 -5.75 -3.88 10.62
N LEU A 67 -6.83 -3.28 10.10
CA LEU A 67 -6.77 -2.45 8.89
C LEU A 67 -6.01 -1.14 9.10
N GLY A 68 -6.08 -0.54 10.29
CA GLY A 68 -5.29 0.64 10.63
C GLY A 68 -3.79 0.36 10.54
N ALA A 69 -3.32 -0.75 11.13
CA ALA A 69 -1.93 -1.18 11.02
C ALA A 69 -1.54 -1.47 9.57
N ARG A 70 -2.39 -2.20 8.83
CA ARG A 70 -2.17 -2.53 7.41
C ARG A 70 -2.23 -1.33 6.47
N LEU A 71 -2.73 -0.18 6.92
CA LEU A 71 -2.60 1.10 6.21
C LEU A 71 -1.30 1.82 6.58
N LEU A 72 -1.01 1.94 7.88
CA LEU A 72 0.09 2.75 8.38
C LEU A 72 1.47 2.14 8.12
N GLU A 73 1.62 0.81 8.25
CA GLU A 73 2.90 0.13 8.03
C GLU A 73 3.44 0.33 6.59
N PRO A 74 2.63 0.09 5.53
CA PRO A 74 3.01 0.47 4.15
C PRO A 74 3.41 1.93 3.97
N VAL A 75 2.66 2.87 4.56
CA VAL A 75 2.94 4.31 4.48
C VAL A 75 4.29 4.63 5.13
N GLN A 76 4.53 4.09 6.31
CA GLN A 76 5.81 4.27 7.02
C GLN A 76 6.99 3.71 6.23
N SER A 77 6.82 2.51 5.64
CA SER A 77 7.85 1.90 4.78
C SER A 77 8.22 2.81 3.59
N LEU A 78 7.22 3.39 2.92
CA LEU A 78 7.44 4.35 1.83
C LEU A 78 8.22 5.58 2.29
N PHE A 79 7.85 6.17 3.43
CA PHE A 79 8.55 7.35 3.96
C PHE A 79 9.99 7.04 4.37
N MET A 80 10.25 5.88 4.98
CA MET A 80 11.60 5.48 5.36
C MET A 80 12.48 5.20 4.14
N GLY A 81 11.92 4.61 3.08
CA GLY A 81 12.61 4.44 1.79
C GLY A 81 12.91 5.76 1.09
N TYR A 82 12.07 6.78 1.27
CA TYR A 82 12.25 8.12 0.68
C TYR A 82 13.33 8.96 1.38
N VAL A 83 13.50 8.80 2.70
CA VAL A 83 14.50 9.55 3.49
C VAL A 83 15.91 8.96 3.40
N ALA A 84 16.03 7.66 3.09
CA ALA A 84 17.32 7.07 2.81
C ALA A 84 17.79 7.51 1.41
N PRO A 85 18.91 8.24 1.25
CA PRO A 85 19.48 8.41 -0.08
C PRO A 85 19.79 7.01 -0.59
N GLN A 86 19.36 6.73 -1.82
CA GLN A 86 19.54 5.48 -2.53
C GLN A 86 21.04 5.19 -2.70
N ARG A 87 21.71 4.78 -1.62
CA ARG A 87 23.16 4.64 -1.47
C ARG A 87 23.68 3.34 -2.12
N GLN A 88 22.85 2.70 -2.94
CA GLN A 88 23.16 1.42 -3.59
C GLN A 88 23.61 1.57 -5.05
N TRP A 89 23.76 2.80 -5.57
CA TRP A 89 24.26 3.04 -6.94
C TRP A 89 25.74 3.44 -7.01
N MET A 90 26.37 3.84 -5.90
CA MET A 90 27.77 4.33 -5.91
C MET A 90 28.86 3.27 -5.72
N GLN A 91 28.53 1.99 -5.56
CA GLN A 91 29.53 0.91 -5.44
C GLN A 91 29.79 0.13 -6.75
N GLY A 92 29.16 0.51 -7.87
CA GLY A 92 29.31 -0.18 -9.16
C GLY A 92 30.32 0.43 -10.14
N ALA A 93 30.86 1.62 -9.87
CA ALA A 93 31.55 2.40 -10.90
C ALA A 93 33.07 2.28 -10.90
N HIS A 94 33.71 1.28 -10.29
CA HIS A 94 35.17 1.11 -10.40
C HIS A 94 35.53 -0.36 -10.68
N ARG A 95 35.45 -0.77 -11.95
CA ARG A 95 36.38 -1.76 -12.55
C ARG A 95 36.20 -1.87 -14.08
N LYS A 96 36.96 -1.06 -14.81
CA LYS A 96 37.81 -1.42 -15.98
C LYS A 96 39.01 -0.47 -15.93
N PRO A 97 40.23 -0.78 -16.43
CA PRO A 97 40.66 -1.81 -17.42
C PRO A 97 41.75 -2.76 -16.81
N HIS A 98 42.32 -3.80 -17.43
CA HIS A 98 42.59 -4.21 -18.81
C HIS A 98 42.27 -5.70 -19.01
#